data_AF-A0A8H6Z0C0-F1
#
_entry.id   AF-A0A8H6Z0C0-F1
#
_cell.length_a   1.000
_cell.length_b   1.000
_cell.length_c   1.000
_cell.angle_alpha   90.00
_cell.angle_beta   90.00
_cell.angle_gamma   90.00
#
_symmetry.space_group_name_H-M   'P 1'
#
loop_
_entity.id
_entity.type
_entity.pdbx_description
1 polymer ?
#
loop_
_entity_poly.entity_id
_entity_poly.type
_entity_poly.pdbx_seq_one_letter_code
_entity_poly.pdbx_strand_id
1 'polypeptide(L)'
;MKKSTSELGAVANNGVDEILELQRPIGIRDKVSFGDFIQFAGAVGMTNCPGAPSLEFMAGRFNFSFASPDGLVPEPTDPMIRLWLGLMQDFRPMKSWIFCTPGQFDSQFDSHFFIEVGSFVGIFFFERQYLVKTLLTGSALPGNGSKMREVASPLGGEFRL
;
A
#
# COMPACT_ATOMS: atom_id res chain seq x y z
N MET A 1 16.00 -6.05 2.62
CA MET A 1 16.82 -4.86 2.27
C MET A 1 18.14 -5.15 1.57
N LYS A 2 18.87 -6.23 1.87
CA LYS A 2 20.12 -6.58 1.15
C LYS A 2 19.97 -6.83 -0.37
N LYS A 3 18.75 -7.10 -0.85
CA LYS A 3 18.41 -7.40 -2.26
C LYS A 3 17.39 -6.41 -2.84
N SER A 4 17.24 -5.23 -2.22
CA SER A 4 16.24 -4.25 -2.65
C SER A 4 16.49 -3.74 -4.07
N THR A 5 17.71 -3.77 -4.59
CA THR A 5 18.03 -3.22 -5.91
C THR A 5 17.34 -3.93 -7.07
N SER A 6 17.07 -5.25 -6.97
CA SER A 6 16.29 -5.96 -7.98
C SER A 6 14.78 -5.82 -7.79
N GLU A 7 14.32 -5.74 -6.53
CA GLU A 7 12.88 -5.62 -6.21
C GLU A 7 12.36 -4.20 -6.45
N LEU A 8 13.18 -3.17 -6.19
CA LEU A 8 12.85 -1.76 -6.44
C LEU A 8 12.86 -1.41 -7.93
N GLY A 9 13.44 -2.26 -8.79
CA GLY A 9 13.38 -2.09 -10.24
C GLY A 9 12.03 -2.47 -10.84
N ALA A 10 11.17 -3.16 -10.08
CA ALA A 10 9.83 -3.52 -10.52
C ALA A 10 8.93 -2.27 -10.59
N VAL A 11 8.21 -2.11 -11.70
CA VAL A 11 7.31 -0.96 -11.93
C VAL A 11 6.25 -0.82 -10.83
N ALA A 12 5.77 -1.94 -10.31
CA ALA A 12 4.77 -1.97 -9.23
C ALA A 12 5.30 -1.54 -7.85
N ASN A 13 6.62 -1.48 -7.66
CA ASN A 13 7.27 -1.09 -6.40
C ASN A 13 7.80 0.36 -6.41
N ASN A 14 7.39 1.17 -7.39
CA ASN A 14 7.88 2.54 -7.50
C ASN A 14 7.49 3.36 -6.25
N GLY A 15 8.43 4.12 -5.69
CA GLY A 15 8.25 4.90 -4.46
C GLY A 15 8.43 4.14 -3.13
N VAL A 16 8.68 2.82 -3.16
CA VAL A 16 8.95 2.02 -1.94
C VAL A 16 10.40 2.20 -1.44
N ASP A 17 11.28 2.74 -2.25
CA ASP A 17 12.68 2.99 -1.93
C ASP A 17 12.85 3.96 -0.75
N GLU A 18 12.08 5.05 -0.72
CA GLU A 18 12.15 6.07 0.34
C GLU A 18 11.94 5.45 1.74
N ILE A 19 10.83 4.71 1.92
CA ILE A 19 10.53 4.10 3.22
C ILE A 19 11.56 3.02 3.58
N LEU A 20 12.13 2.33 2.59
CA LEU A 20 13.19 1.36 2.84
C LEU A 20 14.47 2.02 3.33
N GLU A 21 14.84 3.19 2.80
CA GLU A 21 16.02 3.93 3.26
C GLU A 21 15.86 4.44 4.69
N LEU A 22 14.66 4.89 5.06
CA LEU A 22 14.32 5.31 6.43
C LEU A 22 14.34 4.14 7.43
N GLN A 23 13.85 2.97 7.02
CA GLN A 23 13.72 1.80 7.90
C GLN A 23 15.02 0.99 8.06
N ARG A 24 15.90 1.01 7.05
CA ARG A 24 17.16 0.24 7.04
C ARG A 24 18.08 0.47 8.23
N PRO A 25 18.41 1.71 8.63
CA PRO A 25 19.33 1.94 9.74
C PRO A 25 18.77 1.41 11.07
N ILE A 26 17.45 1.43 11.25
CA ILE A 26 16.79 0.93 12.47
C ILE A 26 16.94 -0.60 12.56
N GLY A 27 16.64 -1.31 11.48
CA GLY A 27 16.81 -2.77 11.42
C GLY A 27 18.25 -3.23 11.65
N ILE A 28 19.23 -2.46 11.14
CA ILE A 28 20.67 -2.74 11.36
C ILE A 28 21.07 -2.47 12.80
N ARG A 29 20.66 -1.32 13.37
CA ARG A 29 20.97 -0.91 14.75
C ARG A 29 20.46 -1.93 15.76
N ASP A 30 19.21 -2.35 15.60
CA ASP A 30 18.51 -3.20 16.57
C ASP A 30 18.75 -4.70 16.33
N LYS A 31 19.56 -5.05 15.32
CA LYS A 31 19.94 -6.43 14.95
C LYS A 31 18.74 -7.37 14.77
N VAL A 32 17.62 -6.82 14.29
CA VAL A 32 16.40 -7.58 13.99
C VAL A 32 16.41 -8.06 12.55
N SER A 33 15.66 -9.13 12.27
CA SER A 33 15.41 -9.54 10.89
C SER A 33 14.62 -8.45 10.16
N PHE A 34 15.00 -8.12 8.92
CA PHE A 34 14.27 -7.11 8.14
C PHE A 34 12.81 -7.52 7.89
N GLY A 35 12.54 -8.83 7.77
CA GLY A 35 11.17 -9.33 7.60
C GLY A 35 10.32 -9.10 8.86
N ASP A 36 10.89 -9.31 10.04
CA ASP A 36 10.21 -9.03 11.30
C ASP A 36 10.03 -7.53 11.53
N PHE A 37 11.06 -6.74 11.21
CA PHE A 37 11.00 -5.29 11.35
C PHE A 37 9.88 -4.66 10.51
N ILE A 38 9.76 -5.03 9.23
CA ILE A 38 8.71 -4.51 8.34
C ILE A 38 7.31 -4.81 8.89
N GLN A 39 7.10 -6.02 9.40
CA GLN A 39 5.80 -6.48 9.90
C GLN A 39 5.47 -5.86 11.26
N PHE A 40 6.48 -5.68 12.10
CA PHE A 40 6.36 -4.94 13.35
C PHE A 40 6.04 -3.46 13.09
N ALA A 41 6.76 -2.81 12.18
CA ALA A 41 6.52 -1.41 11.82
C ALA A 41 5.11 -1.20 11.26
N GLY A 42 4.60 -2.13 10.44
CA GLY A 42 3.22 -2.11 9.96
C GLY A 42 2.20 -2.26 11.09
N ALA A 43 2.42 -3.22 12.01
CA ALA A 43 1.55 -3.42 13.16
C ALA A 43 1.50 -2.19 14.09
N VAL A 44 2.66 -1.61 14.41
CA VAL A 44 2.75 -0.38 15.21
C VAL A 44 2.17 0.81 14.47
N GLY A 45 2.41 0.94 13.16
CA GLY A 45 1.83 1.99 12.33
C GLY A 45 0.31 2.02 12.42
N MET A 46 -0.33 0.83 12.37
CA MET A 46 -1.78 0.72 12.53
C MET A 46 -2.27 1.16 13.91
N THR A 47 -1.50 0.97 14.99
CA THR A 47 -1.91 1.43 16.33
C THR A 47 -1.95 2.96 16.46
N ASN A 48 -1.26 3.69 15.57
CA ASN A 48 -1.31 5.15 15.53
C ASN A 48 -2.58 5.67 14.84
N CYS A 49 -3.38 4.80 14.22
CA CYS A 49 -4.62 5.14 13.52
C CYS A 49 -5.84 4.83 14.40
N PRO A 50 -6.53 5.84 14.94
CA PRO A 50 -7.84 5.67 15.58
C PRO A 50 -8.79 4.73 14.81
N GLY A 51 -9.32 3.73 15.51
CA GLY A 51 -10.26 2.75 14.96
C GLY A 51 -9.62 1.55 14.25
N ALA A 52 -8.29 1.54 14.06
CA ALA A 52 -7.60 0.41 13.48
C ALA A 52 -7.61 -0.81 14.43
N PRO A 53 -7.70 -2.02 13.89
CA PRO A 53 -7.54 -3.22 14.70
C PRO A 53 -6.09 -3.36 15.18
N SER A 54 -5.90 -3.90 16.39
CA SER A 54 -4.57 -4.33 16.84
C SER A 54 -4.14 -5.56 16.05
N LEU A 55 -3.12 -5.40 15.21
CA LEU A 55 -2.54 -6.50 14.44
C LEU A 55 -1.65 -7.37 15.34
N GLU A 56 -1.79 -8.69 15.21
CA GLU A 56 -0.89 -9.64 15.88
C GLU A 56 0.48 -9.62 15.20
N PHE A 57 1.53 -9.44 16.00
CA PHE A 57 2.90 -9.51 15.53
C PHE A 57 3.53 -10.85 15.93
N MET A 58 3.98 -11.60 14.92
CA MET A 58 4.77 -12.82 15.09
C MET A 58 6.20 -12.58 14.60
N ALA A 59 7.17 -12.79 15.50
CA ALA A 59 8.60 -12.75 15.20
C ALA A 59 9.13 -14.14 14.79
N GLY A 60 10.30 -14.16 14.15
CA GLY A 60 10.99 -15.38 13.75
C GLY A 60 11.23 -15.51 12.25
N ARG A 61 11.02 -14.46 11.45
CA ARG A 61 11.33 -14.49 10.02
C ARG A 61 12.83 -14.51 9.82
N PHE A 62 13.32 -15.46 9.02
CA PHE A 62 14.73 -15.55 8.69
C PHE A 62 15.22 -14.33 7.88
N ASN A 63 16.48 -13.94 8.11
CA ASN A 63 17.12 -12.84 7.39
C ASN A 63 17.77 -13.29 6.06
N PHE A 64 17.59 -14.56 5.68
CA PHE A 64 17.96 -15.08 4.37
C PHE A 64 16.70 -15.19 3.51
N SER A 65 16.69 -14.51 2.37
CA SER A 65 15.64 -14.66 1.36
C SER A 65 16.22 -14.44 -0.04
N PHE A 66 15.51 -14.92 -1.06
CA PHE A 66 15.75 -14.57 -2.45
C PHE A 66 14.98 -13.29 -2.79
N ALA A 67 15.43 -12.59 -3.85
CA ALA A 67 14.66 -11.47 -4.35
C ALA A 67 13.34 -12.01 -4.91
N SER A 68 12.24 -11.32 -4.61
CA SER A 68 10.96 -11.64 -5.21
C SER A 68 11.04 -11.48 -6.73
N PRO A 69 10.49 -12.43 -7.52
CA PRO A 69 10.26 -12.23 -8.94
C PRO A 69 9.40 -10.99 -9.19
N ASP A 70 9.63 -10.34 -10.34
CA ASP A 70 8.80 -9.24 -10.80
C ASP A 70 7.39 -9.73 -11.21
N GLY A 71 6.40 -8.82 -11.15
CA GLY A 71 5.01 -9.09 -11.52
C GLY A 71 4.17 -9.79 -10.45
N LEU A 72 4.70 -10.04 -9.25
CA LEU A 72 3.91 -10.60 -8.13
C LEU A 72 3.12 -9.52 -7.38
N VAL A 73 3.56 -8.27 -7.43
CA VAL A 73 2.81 -7.13 -6.89
C VAL A 73 1.79 -6.67 -7.93
N PRO A 74 0.50 -6.51 -7.56
CA PRO A 74 -0.48 -6.05 -8.53
C PRO A 74 -0.34 -4.58 -8.88
N GLU A 75 -0.60 -4.26 -10.14
CA GLU A 75 -0.69 -2.90 -10.63
C GLU A 75 -2.15 -2.42 -10.69
N PRO A 76 -2.41 -1.11 -10.56
CA PRO A 76 -3.78 -0.59 -10.65
C PRO A 76 -4.46 -0.86 -12.01
N THR A 77 -3.68 -1.07 -13.07
CA THR A 77 -4.19 -1.41 -14.42
C THR A 77 -4.49 -2.88 -14.63
N ASP A 78 -4.19 -3.73 -13.64
CA ASP A 78 -4.41 -5.15 -13.79
C ASP A 78 -5.90 -5.51 -13.87
N PRO A 79 -6.29 -6.44 -14.76
CA PRO A 79 -7.66 -6.89 -14.81
C PRO A 79 -8.02 -7.60 -13.50
N MET A 80 -9.26 -7.43 -13.04
CA MET A 80 -9.77 -8.03 -11.81
C MET A 80 -9.49 -9.54 -11.69
N ILE A 81 -9.49 -10.26 -12.82
CA ILE A 81 -9.17 -11.69 -12.87
C ILE A 81 -7.74 -11.98 -12.40
N ARG A 82 -6.76 -11.13 -12.76
CA ARG A 82 -5.36 -11.27 -12.34
C ARG A 82 -5.21 -10.99 -10.85
N LEU A 83 -5.90 -9.97 -10.34
CA LEU A 83 -5.97 -9.68 -8.91
C LEU A 83 -6.56 -10.86 -8.13
N TRP A 84 -7.68 -11.41 -8.62
CA TRP A 84 -8.32 -12.56 -8.02
C TRP A 84 -7.43 -13.80 -8.05
N LEU A 85 -6.82 -14.13 -9.19
CA LEU A 85 -5.94 -15.30 -9.28
C LEU A 85 -4.68 -15.14 -8.41
N GLY A 86 -4.10 -13.95 -8.31
CA GLY A 86 -2.92 -13.69 -7.47
C GLY A 86 -3.25 -13.79 -5.98
N LEU A 87 -4.35 -13.18 -5.55
CA LEU A 87 -4.77 -13.19 -4.14
C LEU A 87 -5.37 -14.53 -3.69
N MET A 88 -6.07 -15.25 -4.58
CA MET A 88 -6.80 -16.48 -4.22
C MET A 88 -6.03 -17.78 -4.40
N GLN A 89 -4.79 -17.76 -4.87
CA GLN A 89 -3.95 -18.95 -4.79
C GLN A 89 -3.84 -19.46 -3.35
N ASP A 90 -3.87 -18.56 -2.35
CA ASP A 90 -3.81 -18.91 -0.92
C ASP A 90 -4.97 -18.36 -0.05
N PHE A 91 -5.76 -17.37 -0.51
CA PHE A 91 -6.85 -16.78 0.29
C PHE A 91 -8.25 -17.11 -0.24
N ARG A 92 -9.16 -17.53 0.64
CA ARG A 92 -10.58 -17.72 0.29
C ARG A 92 -11.25 -16.39 -0.13
N PRO A 93 -12.23 -16.42 -1.06
CA PRO A 93 -12.84 -15.24 -1.68
C PRO A 93 -13.43 -14.20 -0.72
N MET A 94 -13.79 -14.62 0.49
CA MET A 94 -14.38 -13.75 1.49
C MET A 94 -13.37 -12.97 2.33
N LYS A 95 -12.05 -13.16 2.14
CA LYS A 95 -11.00 -12.42 2.88
C LYS A 95 -10.26 -11.39 2.01
N SER A 96 -10.37 -11.45 0.69
CA SER A 96 -9.63 -10.53 -0.21
C SER A 96 -10.10 -9.08 -0.11
N TRP A 97 -11.40 -8.83 0.06
CA TRP A 97 -11.94 -7.46 0.23
C TRP A 97 -11.49 -6.79 1.54
N ILE A 98 -11.22 -7.58 2.59
CA ILE A 98 -10.65 -7.07 3.85
C ILE A 98 -9.24 -6.54 3.62
N PHE A 99 -8.46 -7.17 2.73
CA PHE A 99 -7.11 -6.73 2.40
C PHE A 99 -7.07 -5.43 1.57
N CYS A 100 -8.18 -5.00 0.97
CA CYS A 100 -8.25 -3.72 0.27
C CYS A 100 -8.55 -2.52 1.20
N THR A 101 -8.81 -2.75 2.49
CA THR A 101 -9.02 -1.66 3.48
C THR A 101 -7.81 -0.75 3.75
N PRO A 102 -6.53 -1.16 3.59
CA PRO A 102 -5.38 -0.27 3.80
C PRO A 102 -5.37 0.96 2.89
N GLY A 103 -6.06 0.91 1.74
CA GLY A 103 -6.21 2.07 0.84
C GLY A 103 -6.85 3.29 1.51
N GLN A 104 -7.47 3.12 2.69
CA GLN A 104 -7.94 4.22 3.54
C GLN A 104 -6.84 5.20 3.98
N PHE A 105 -5.58 4.76 4.07
CA PHE A 105 -4.46 5.56 4.58
C PHE A 105 -3.40 5.86 3.52
N ASP A 106 -3.65 5.48 2.27
CA ASP A 106 -2.65 5.60 1.23
C ASP A 106 -2.73 6.97 0.52
N SER A 107 -1.57 7.44 0.06
CA SER A 107 -1.42 8.64 -0.75
C SER A 107 -0.41 8.35 -1.84
N GLN A 108 -0.78 8.59 -3.09
CA GLN A 108 0.10 8.32 -4.23
C GLN A 108 1.16 9.43 -4.37
N PHE A 109 2.43 9.09 -4.13
CA PHE A 109 3.56 10.03 -4.23
C PHE A 109 4.28 10.03 -5.58
N ASP A 110 4.01 9.06 -6.45
CA ASP A 110 4.77 8.84 -7.70
C ASP A 110 4.39 9.81 -8.85
N SER A 111 3.28 10.54 -8.71
CA SER A 111 2.67 11.30 -9.82
C SER A 111 2.32 12.76 -9.49
N HIS A 112 2.47 13.18 -8.22
CA HIS A 112 2.10 14.51 -7.75
C HIS A 112 3.27 15.17 -7.00
N PHE A 113 4.13 15.91 -7.71
CA PHE A 113 5.28 16.59 -7.10
C PHE A 113 4.89 17.74 -6.15
N PHE A 114 3.70 18.35 -6.26
CA PHE A 114 3.21 19.37 -5.31
C PHE A 114 1.69 19.53 -5.40
N ILE A 115 0.93 18.48 -5.10
CA ILE A 115 -0.46 18.66 -4.66
C ILE A 115 -0.49 18.08 -3.26
N GLU A 116 -0.80 18.94 -2.28
CA GLU A 116 -1.10 18.57 -0.90
C GLU A 116 -1.73 17.19 -0.89
N VAL A 117 -0.98 16.21 -0.37
CA VAL A 117 -1.42 14.86 0.00
C VAL A 117 -2.87 14.64 -0.42
N GLY A 118 -3.05 14.23 -1.68
CA GLY A 118 -4.35 13.82 -2.21
C GLY A 118 -4.75 12.56 -1.46
N SER A 119 -5.13 12.76 -0.22
CA SER A 119 -5.44 11.73 0.74
C SER A 119 -6.85 11.28 0.42
N PHE A 120 -7.12 9.99 0.59
CA PHE A 120 -8.46 9.55 0.93
C PHE A 120 -8.85 10.24 2.23
N VAL A 121 -9.34 11.50 2.18
CA VAL A 121 -9.27 12.41 3.34
C VAL A 121 -9.93 11.76 4.57
N GLY A 122 -9.06 11.50 5.54
CA GLY A 122 -9.29 10.74 6.77
C GLY A 122 -8.00 10.13 7.34
N ILE A 123 -6.87 10.86 7.25
CA ILE A 123 -5.47 10.40 7.49
C ILE A 123 -5.25 9.65 8.82
N PHE A 124 -6.21 9.72 9.76
CA PHE A 124 -6.08 9.15 11.09
C PHE A 124 -7.25 8.26 11.52
N PHE A 125 -8.23 7.95 10.67
CA PHE A 125 -9.35 7.12 11.10
C PHE A 125 -9.55 5.91 10.19
N PHE A 126 -9.54 4.72 10.78
CA PHE A 126 -9.97 3.49 10.11
C PHE A 126 -11.49 3.55 9.94
N GLU A 127 -11.96 4.26 8.91
CA GLU A 127 -13.38 4.43 8.65
C GLU A 127 -13.82 3.75 7.37
N ARG A 128 -14.99 3.14 7.40
CA ARG A 128 -15.67 2.54 6.24
C ARG A 128 -15.97 3.52 5.09
N GLN A 129 -15.59 4.80 5.23
CA GLN A 129 -15.76 5.83 4.22
C GLN A 129 -15.15 5.45 2.87
N TYR A 130 -14.02 4.73 2.82
CA TYR A 130 -13.44 4.26 1.55
C TYR A 130 -14.42 3.41 0.72
N LEU A 131 -15.13 2.48 1.35
CA LEU A 131 -16.12 1.63 0.67
C LEU A 131 -17.31 2.43 0.17
N VAL A 132 -17.69 3.51 0.87
CA VAL A 132 -18.78 4.38 0.45
C VAL A 132 -18.33 5.27 -0.71
N LYS A 133 -17.16 5.91 -0.59
CA LYS A 133 -16.63 6.87 -1.56
C LYS A 133 -16.28 6.22 -2.90
N THR A 134 -15.80 4.99 -2.91
CA THR A 134 -15.53 4.26 -4.16
C THR A 134 -16.81 3.89 -4.94
N LEU A 135 -17.97 3.78 -4.27
CA LEU A 135 -19.26 3.54 -4.92
C LEU A 135 -19.93 4.80 -5.47
N LEU A 136 -19.47 5.99 -5.06
CA LEU A 136 -20.01 7.26 -5.57
C LEU A 136 -19.58 7.51 -7.02
N THR A 137 -20.42 8.20 -7.79
CA THR A 137 -20.11 8.60 -9.16
C THR A 137 -18.94 9.58 -9.18
N GLY A 138 -17.90 9.28 -9.95
CA GLY A 138 -16.74 10.16 -10.11
C GLY A 138 -17.09 11.43 -10.88
N SER A 139 -16.69 12.58 -10.36
CA SER A 139 -16.99 13.90 -10.95
C SER A 139 -15.75 14.67 -11.41
N ALA A 140 -14.59 14.45 -10.79
CA ALA A 140 -13.37 15.19 -11.08
C ALA A 140 -12.12 14.33 -10.91
N LEU A 141 -11.05 14.67 -11.64
CA LEU A 141 -9.71 14.12 -11.39
C LEU A 141 -8.98 15.09 -10.45
N PRO A 142 -8.24 14.59 -9.44
CA PRO A 142 -7.38 15.44 -8.64
C PRO A 142 -6.20 15.92 -9.51
N GLY A 143 -6.07 17.25 -9.65
CA GLY A 143 -4.94 17.86 -10.34
C GLY A 143 -5.15 18.15 -11.84
N ASN A 144 -4.05 18.37 -12.55
CA ASN A 144 -4.05 18.94 -13.91
C ASN A 144 -4.06 17.85 -15.00
N GLY A 145 -5.18 17.14 -15.13
CA GLY A 145 -5.45 16.17 -16.20
C GLY A 145 -5.38 14.69 -15.76
N SER A 146 -5.83 13.80 -16.64
CA SER A 146 -5.84 12.35 -16.40
C SER A 146 -4.44 11.76 -16.47
N LYS A 147 -3.99 11.13 -15.38
CA LYS A 147 -2.77 10.32 -15.37
C LYS A 147 -3.08 8.88 -15.81
N MET A 148 -2.04 8.19 -16.27
CA MET A 148 -2.13 6.76 -16.54
C MET A 148 -2.48 6.07 -15.21
N ARG A 149 -3.43 5.13 -15.24
CA ARG A 149 -3.86 4.32 -14.08
C ARG A 149 -4.79 5.02 -13.07
N GLU A 150 -5.47 6.11 -13.47
CA GLU A 150 -6.40 6.84 -12.59
C GLU A 150 -7.76 7.08 -13.27
N VAL A 151 -8.83 7.10 -12.48
CA VAL A 151 -10.21 7.39 -12.88
C VAL A 151 -10.81 8.53 -12.04
N ALA A 152 -11.90 9.14 -12.52
CA ALA A 152 -12.53 10.26 -11.82
C ALA A 152 -13.01 9.87 -10.41
N SER A 153 -12.70 10.74 -9.46
CA SER A 153 -13.08 10.68 -8.05
C SER A 153 -14.32 11.56 -7.77
N PRO A 154 -15.14 11.22 -6.76
CA PRO A 154 -16.36 11.95 -6.42
C PRO A 154 -16.08 13.25 -5.66
N LEU A 155 -14.85 13.45 -5.17
CA LEU A 155 -14.46 14.60 -4.35
C LEU A 155 -13.23 15.29 -4.94
N GLY A 156 -13.24 16.62 -4.92
CA GLY A 156 -12.08 17.42 -5.33
C GLY A 156 -10.92 17.21 -4.35
N GLY A 157 -9.76 16.77 -4.87
CA GLY A 157 -8.56 16.48 -4.08
C GLY A 157 -8.37 15.01 -3.69
N GLU A 158 -9.31 14.13 -4.02
CA GLU A 158 -9.18 12.67 -3.81
C GLU A 158 -8.87 11.97 -5.14
N PHE A 159 -7.97 10.99 -5.15
CA PHE A 159 -7.68 10.16 -6.33
C PHE A 159 -8.44 8.85 -6.29
N ARG A 160 -8.63 8.22 -7.47
CA ARG A 160 -9.27 6.91 -7.59
C ARG A 160 -8.55 6.08 -8.65
N LEU A 161 -8.25 4.83 -8.29
CA LEU A 161 -7.63 3.83 -9.14
C LEU A 161 -8.66 2.91 -9.80
#